data_AF-A0A920K4W9-F1
#
_entry.id   AF-A0A920K4W9-F1
#
_cell.length_a   1.000
_cell.length_b   1.000
_cell.length_c   1.000
_cell.angle_alpha   90.00
_cell.angle_beta   90.00
_cell.angle_gamma   90.00
#
_symmetry.space_group_name_H-M   'P 1'
#
loop_
_entity.id
_entity.type
_entity.pdbx_description
1 polymer ?
#
loop_
_entity_poly.entity_id
_entity_poly.type
_entity_poly.pdbx_seq_one_letter_code
_entity_poly.pdbx_strand_id
1 'polypeptide(L)' 'MRRGKKIFDLRPRGIINMLDLLKPIYGKTAAYGHFGREEQGFNWELTDKQEKLKEFCL' A
#
# COMPACT_ATOMS: atom_id res chain seq x y z
N MET A 1 -4.52 20.86 3.46
CA MET A 1 -3.52 19.77 3.25
C MET A 1 -3.44 18.85 4.48
N ARG A 2 -4.45 18.00 4.75
CA ARG A 2 -4.44 17.00 5.84
C ARG A 2 -5.22 15.71 5.51
N ARG A 3 -5.66 15.52 4.26
CA ARG A 3 -6.71 14.55 3.90
C ARG A 3 -6.29 13.07 4.01
N GLY A 4 -5.05 12.73 3.64
CA GLY A 4 -4.58 11.34 3.63
C GLY A 4 -4.36 10.68 5.01
N LYS A 5 -4.11 11.45 6.08
CA LYS A 5 -3.75 10.89 7.40
C LYS A 5 -4.87 10.10 8.07
N LYS A 6 -6.13 10.28 7.66
CA LYS A 6 -7.27 9.55 8.23
C LYS A 6 -7.48 8.18 7.59
N ILE A 7 -6.99 7.98 6.36
CA ILE A 7 -7.16 6.73 5.60
C ILE A 7 -5.90 5.87 5.69
N PHE A 8 -4.74 6.50 5.81
CA PHE A 8 -3.45 5.82 5.86
C PHE A 8 -2.73 6.09 7.19
N ASP A 9 -2.37 5.02 7.90
CA ASP A 9 -1.48 5.08 9.05
C ASP A 9 -0.01 5.07 8.58
N LEU A 10 0.58 6.26 8.52
CA LEU A 10 1.95 6.46 8.02
C LEU A 10 3.02 6.23 9.10
N ARG A 11 2.66 5.77 10.31
CA ARG A 11 3.65 5.32 11.30
C ARG A 11 4.32 4.04 10.81
N PRO A 12 5.59 3.76 11.13
CA PRO A 12 6.28 2.56 10.64
C PRO A 12 5.52 1.25 10.90
N ARG A 13 4.98 1.07 12.12
CA ARG A 13 4.16 -0.09 12.46
C ARG A 13 2.83 -0.13 11.70
N GLY A 14 2.24 1.04 11.44
CA GLY A 14 1.03 1.18 10.64
C GLY A 14 1.23 0.70 9.21
N ILE A 15 2.31 1.14 8.56
CA ILE A 15 2.67 0.72 7.19
C ILE A 15 2.88 -0.79 7.12
N ILE A 16 3.65 -1.36 8.06
CA ILE A 16 3.91 -2.80 8.14
C ILE A 16 2.60 -3.59 8.21
N ASN A 17 1.66 -3.15 9.06
CA ASN A 17 0.39 -3.83 9.24
C ASN A 17 -0.54 -3.65 8.03
N MET A 18 -0.62 -2.43 7.48
CA MET A 18 -1.52 -2.11 6.35
C MET A 18 -1.13 -2.84 5.07
N LEU A 19 0.17 -3.02 4.83
CA LEU A 19 0.70 -3.69 3.65
C LEU A 19 1.08 -5.14 3.92
N ASP A 20 0.92 -5.62 5.15
CA ASP A 20 1.21 -6.99 5.58
C ASP A 20 2.63 -7.45 5.21
N LEU A 21 3.61 -6.63 5.64
CA LEU A 21 4.99 -6.71 5.18
C LEU A 21 5.84 -7.78 5.88
N LEU A 22 5.40 -8.36 7.00
CA LEU A 22 6.17 -9.36 7.74
C LEU A 22 6.07 -10.76 7.11
N LYS A 23 6.41 -10.83 5.81
CA LYS A 23 6.32 -12.02 4.97
C LYS A 23 7.54 -12.11 4.04
N PRO A 24 7.94 -13.32 3.60
CA PRO A 24 9.06 -13.49 2.67
C PRO A 24 8.65 -13.18 1.22
N ILE A 25 8.25 -11.93 0.94
CA ILE A 25 7.73 -11.48 -0.37
C ILE A 25 8.74 -10.71 -1.22
N TYR A 26 9.89 -10.32 -0.65
CA TYR A 26 10.82 -9.37 -1.26
C TYR A 26 11.69 -9.95 -2.38
N GLY A 27 11.88 -11.27 -2.44
CA GLY A 27 12.74 -11.87 -3.47
C GLY A 27 12.30 -11.53 -4.90
N LYS A 28 10.99 -11.48 -5.14
CA LYS A 28 10.41 -11.12 -6.44
C LYS A 28 10.70 -9.66 -6.85
N THR A 29 11.01 -8.76 -5.91
CA THR A 29 11.29 -7.34 -6.21
C THR A 29 12.73 -7.06 -6.60
N ALA A 30 13.64 -8.03 -6.43
CA ALA A 30 15.06 -7.88 -6.73
C ALA A 30 15.38 -7.77 -8.23
N ALA A 31 14.43 -8.11 -9.10
CA ALA A 31 14.51 -7.96 -10.54
C ALA A 31 13.22 -7.37 -11.10
N TYR A 32 13.33 -6.64 -12.22
CA TYR A 32 12.22 -6.03 -12.95
C TYR A 32 11.41 -4.98 -12.15
N GLY A 33 12.05 -4.36 -11.15
CA GLY A 33 11.50 -3.23 -10.39
C GLY A 33 10.58 -3.62 -9.22
N HIS A 34 10.30 -2.64 -8.37
CA HIS A 34 9.45 -2.81 -7.17
C HIS A 34 7.98 -2.49 -7.41
N PHE A 35 7.67 -1.67 -8.42
CA PHE A 35 6.35 -1.08 -8.64
C PHE A 35 5.78 -1.41 -10.03
N GLY A 36 4.47 -1.25 -10.20
CA GLY A 36 3.76 -1.44 -11.47
C GLY A 36 3.54 -2.91 -11.84
N ARG A 37 3.48 -3.80 -10.84
CA ARG A 37 3.41 -5.26 -11.03
C ARG A 37 2.24 -5.86 -10.24
N GLU A 38 1.03 -5.41 -10.56
CA GLU A 38 -0.22 -5.72 -9.86
C GLU A 38 -0.50 -7.23 -9.74
N GLU A 39 -0.17 -8.01 -10.76
CA GLU A 39 -0.41 -9.46 -10.79
C GLU A 39 0.54 -10.29 -9.91
N GLN A 40 1.58 -9.67 -9.34
CA GLN A 40 2.60 -10.38 -8.55
C GLN A 40 2.24 -10.54 -7.06
N GLY A 41 1.10 -9.97 -6.63
CA GLY A 41 0.57 -10.09 -5.27
C GLY A 41 1.21 -9.13 -4.26
N PHE A 42 1.69 -7.97 -4.72
CA PHE A 42 2.24 -6.94 -3.83
C PHE A 42 1.13 -6.04 -3.30
N ASN A 43 0.93 -6.02 -1.98
CA ASN A 43 -0.15 -5.26 -1.36
C ASN A 43 -0.05 -3.74 -1.57
N TRP A 44 1.13 -3.19 -1.85
CA TRP A 44 1.30 -1.76 -2.15
C TRP A 44 0.82 -1.38 -3.56
N GLU A 45 0.59 -2.35 -4.43
CA GLU A 45 0.02 -2.12 -5.77
C GLU A 45 -1.52 -2.11 -5.75
N LEU A 46 -2.15 -2.53 -4.64
CA LEU A 46 -3.61 -2.58 -4.54
C LEU A 46 -4.22 -1.17 -4.47
N THR A 47 -5.30 -0.96 -5.22
CA THR A 47 -6.11 0.27 -5.22
C THR A 47 -7.34 0.18 -4.31
N ASP A 48 -7.28 -0.66 -3.28
CA ASP A 48 -8.40 -1.01 -2.38
C ASP A 48 -8.95 0.17 -1.54
N LYS A 49 -8.20 1.27 -1.45
CA LYS A 49 -8.58 2.49 -0.70
C LYS A 49 -9.13 3.61 -1.57
N GLN A 50 -9.30 3.39 -2.88
CA GLN A 50 -9.77 4.42 -3.81
C GLN A 50 -11.14 5.00 -3.42
N GLU A 51 -12.10 4.15 -3.04
CA GLU A 51 -13.46 4.59 -2.72
C GLU A 51 -13.49 5.40 -1.42
N LYS A 52 -12.76 4.96 -0.39
CA LYS A 52 -12.60 5.73 0.85
C LYS A 52 -11.94 7.09 0.60
N LEU A 53 -11.00 7.16 -0.34
CA LEU A 53 -10.34 8.40 -0.70
C LEU A 53 -11.28 9.35 -1.45
N LYS A 54 -12.14 8.82 -2.34
CA LYS A 54 -13.19 9.61 -3.02
C LYS A 54 -14.18 10.17 -2.01
N GLU A 55 -14.72 9.33 -1.13
CA GLU A 55 -15.65 9.73 -0.06
C GLU A 55 -15.07 10.84 0.80
N PHE A 56 -13.79 10.73 1.17
CA PHE A 56 -13.14 11.74 2.00
C PHE A 56 -12.86 13.08 1.29
N CYS A 57 -12.85 13.09 -0.04
CA CYS A 57 -12.61 14.30 -0.83
C CYS A 57 -13.89 15.07 -1.19
N LEU A 58 -15.05 14.43 -1.04
CA LEU A 58 -16.38 15.04 -1.13
C LEU A 58 -16.72 15.76 0.18
#